data_AF-A0A0K6GFN5-F1
#
_entry.id   AF-A0A0K6GFN5-F1
#
_cell.length_a   1.000
_cell.length_b   1.000
_cell.length_c   1.000
_cell.angle_alpha   90.00
_cell.angle_beta   90.00
_cell.angle_gamma   90.00
#
_symmetry.space_group_name_H-M   'P 1'
#
loop_
_entity.id
_entity.type
_entity.pdbx_description
1 polymer ?
#
loop_
_entity_poly.entity_id
_entity_poly.type
_entity_poly.pdbx_seq_one_letter_code
_entity_poly.pdbx_strand_id
1 'polypeptide(L)'
;MPAPSKVTYLDPKDAIRQLETYKSRDGLSVSELMDSKVRGGLTYNDFLVLPGKIDFPASEVVTESQITRNVTLKTPFMSSPMDTVTEKEMAISMALLGGIGVIHHNQSAESQADMVRAVKRHENGFISDPVVLAPSHHVSDVLEIKERLGFCGIPITDTGALNGKLLGLVTARDIQFESPDVLLSEVMTTNLTTAPAGTTLPEANELLRTSKKGKLPLVDKEGRLVALLARSDLLKNQNYPLASKNPETKQLYSAAAIGTRPADRDRLKLLVDAGLDIVVLDSSQGNSIYQIEMIKWIKETYPRLEVIAGNVVTREQAANLIAAGADGLRIGMGSGSICITQEVMACGRPQATAVYAVAEFANRFGVPVIADGGIGNVGHVVKALALGAGAVMMGGLLAGTTEAPGEYFYHEGKRVKAYRGMGSIEAMEQGKVRPGSAATSSKLNGASKSKAASNVHENAATSRYFSESSAVKVAQGVSGDVQDKGSIQKFLPYLHTGLQHSLQDIGTPSVQLLQEGVRNETVRFECRTASAQLEGGVHGLNSYTKRLFA
;
A
#
# COMPACT_ATOMS: atom_id res chain seq x y z
N MET A 1 70.75 26.92 7.35
CA MET A 1 69.32 26.55 7.25
C MET A 1 69.13 25.21 7.92
N PRO A 2 68.20 25.04 8.87
CA PRO A 2 67.94 23.72 9.45
C PRO A 2 67.38 22.79 8.35
N ALA A 3 67.89 21.56 8.27
CA ALA A 3 67.42 20.57 7.31
C ALA A 3 65.94 20.26 7.58
N PRO A 4 65.08 20.14 6.54
CA PRO A 4 63.68 19.81 6.75
C PRO A 4 63.58 18.46 7.46
N SER A 5 62.84 18.42 8.57
CA SER A 5 62.57 17.20 9.32
C SER A 5 61.98 16.17 8.36
N LYS A 6 62.63 15.00 8.22
CA LYS A 6 62.09 13.90 7.42
C LYS A 6 60.73 13.53 7.99
N VAL A 7 59.65 13.83 7.26
CA VAL A 7 58.32 13.35 7.58
C VAL A 7 58.36 11.83 7.45
N THR A 8 58.25 11.11 8.57
CA THR A 8 58.10 9.65 8.58
C THR A 8 56.63 9.30 8.46
N TYR A 9 56.27 8.59 7.39
CA TYR A 9 54.95 8.03 7.19
C TYR A 9 54.75 6.75 8.01
N LEU A 10 53.50 6.41 8.34
CA LEU A 10 53.13 5.18 9.06
C LEU A 10 53.19 3.95 8.13
N ASP A 11 53.33 2.75 8.70
CA ASP A 11 53.27 1.48 7.93
C ASP A 11 51.83 1.20 7.49
N PRO A 12 51.56 0.97 6.18
CA PRO A 12 50.23 0.62 5.68
C PRO A 12 49.58 -0.60 6.36
N LYS A 13 50.35 -1.54 6.89
CA LYS A 13 49.82 -2.71 7.62
C LYS A 13 49.11 -2.34 8.92
N ASP A 14 49.50 -1.22 9.53
CA ASP A 14 48.91 -0.73 10.76
C ASP A 14 47.63 0.10 10.51
N ALA A 15 47.24 0.35 9.25
CA ALA A 15 46.15 1.29 8.92
C ALA A 15 44.83 1.02 9.65
N ILE A 16 44.39 -0.24 9.76
CA ILE A 16 43.16 -0.59 10.50
C ILE A 16 43.32 -0.30 11.99
N ARG A 17 44.48 -0.66 12.57
CA ARG A 17 44.78 -0.41 13.98
C ARG A 17 44.85 1.08 14.30
N GLN A 18 45.36 1.90 13.37
CA GLN A 18 45.40 3.35 13.52
C GLN A 18 44.00 3.96 13.67
N LEU A 19 42.93 3.32 13.16
CA LEU A 19 41.56 3.80 13.36
C LEU A 19 41.15 3.83 14.85
N GLU A 20 41.72 2.94 15.68
CA GLU A 20 41.45 2.89 17.14
C GLU A 20 41.95 4.14 17.89
N THR A 21 42.83 4.93 17.27
CA THR A 21 43.36 6.17 17.85
C THR A 21 42.37 7.35 17.74
N TYR A 22 41.38 7.25 16.86
CA TYR A 22 40.34 8.27 16.71
C TYR A 22 39.28 8.10 17.81
N LYS A 23 38.78 9.22 18.33
CA LYS A 23 37.80 9.21 19.44
C LYS A 23 36.44 8.62 19.05
N SER A 24 36.08 8.76 17.79
CA SER A 24 34.82 8.30 17.21
C SER A 24 35.06 7.80 15.80
N ARG A 25 34.09 7.05 15.28
CA ARG A 25 34.01 6.78 13.84
C ARG A 25 33.85 8.09 13.06
N ASP A 26 34.26 8.06 11.80
CA ASP A 26 34.02 9.18 10.89
C ASP A 26 32.52 9.40 10.64
N GLY A 27 32.14 10.64 10.34
CA GLY A 27 30.76 11.09 10.23
C GLY A 27 29.98 11.09 11.55
N LEU A 28 28.69 11.40 11.46
CA LEU A 28 27.77 11.55 12.58
C LEU A 28 27.01 10.26 12.90
N SER A 29 26.76 10.02 14.19
CA SER A 29 25.71 9.09 14.63
C SER A 29 24.33 9.68 14.33
N VAL A 30 23.28 8.85 14.39
CA VAL A 30 21.91 9.34 14.17
C VAL A 30 21.46 10.32 15.26
N SER A 31 21.92 10.13 16.50
CA SER A 31 21.59 11.00 17.63
C SER A 31 22.22 12.38 17.48
N GLU A 32 23.48 12.45 17.04
CA GLU A 32 24.17 13.71 16.70
C GLU A 32 23.54 14.40 15.48
N LEU A 33 23.13 13.63 14.47
CA LEU A 33 22.47 14.15 13.27
C LEU A 33 21.11 14.78 13.61
N MET A 34 20.30 14.08 14.41
CA MET A 34 18.90 14.41 14.67
C MET A 34 18.69 15.25 15.95
N ASP A 35 19.77 15.82 16.51
CA ASP A 35 19.65 16.78 17.60
C ASP A 35 19.06 18.10 17.09
N SER A 36 17.76 18.28 17.33
CA SER A 36 17.02 19.47 16.91
C SER A 36 17.50 20.77 17.59
N LYS A 37 18.22 20.71 18.72
CA LYS A 37 18.78 21.93 19.34
C LYS A 37 19.98 22.45 18.56
N VAL A 38 20.70 21.58 17.87
CA VAL A 38 21.91 21.94 17.13
C VAL A 38 21.60 22.16 15.65
N ARG A 39 20.75 21.33 15.04
CA ARG A 39 20.49 21.33 13.58
C ARG A 39 19.06 21.68 13.19
N GLY A 40 18.16 21.88 14.16
CA GLY A 40 16.75 22.16 13.89
C GLY A 40 16.01 20.96 13.30
N GLY A 41 14.99 21.24 12.50
CA GLY A 41 14.20 20.21 11.82
C GLY A 41 14.75 19.90 10.43
N LEU A 42 15.11 18.64 10.20
CA LEU A 42 15.65 18.13 8.94
C LEU A 42 14.61 17.35 8.14
N THR A 43 14.78 17.36 6.82
CA THR A 43 14.09 16.52 5.83
C THR A 43 15.07 15.51 5.22
N TYR A 44 14.59 14.65 4.31
CA TYR A 44 15.43 13.63 3.68
C TYR A 44 16.54 14.20 2.80
N ASN A 45 16.42 15.43 2.30
CA ASN A 45 17.44 16.01 1.43
C ASN A 45 18.61 16.60 2.20
N ASP A 46 18.47 16.82 3.51
CA ASP A 46 19.43 17.57 4.32
C ASP A 46 20.59 16.72 4.86
N PHE A 47 20.61 15.42 4.56
CA PHE A 47 21.67 14.51 5.01
C PHE A 47 21.91 13.35 4.05
N LEU A 48 23.02 12.63 4.22
CA LEU A 48 23.38 11.37 3.55
C LEU A 48 23.62 10.26 4.59
N VAL A 49 23.58 9.02 4.12
CA VAL A 49 24.13 7.87 4.84
C VAL A 49 25.50 7.60 4.25
N LEU A 50 26.52 7.43 5.09
CA LEU A 50 27.88 7.13 4.64
C LEU A 50 28.00 5.65 4.25
N PRO A 51 28.83 5.33 3.24
CA PRO A 51 29.06 3.95 2.83
C PRO A 51 29.80 3.15 3.89
N GLY A 52 29.61 1.84 3.86
CA GLY A 52 30.24 0.89 4.78
C GLY A 52 31.18 -0.10 4.07
N LYS A 53 31.28 -1.31 4.62
CA LYS A 53 32.05 -2.41 4.03
C LYS A 53 31.11 -3.34 3.26
N ILE A 54 31.49 -3.66 2.02
CA ILE A 54 30.76 -4.60 1.17
C ILE A 54 31.47 -5.95 1.19
N ASP A 55 30.78 -7.00 1.59
CA ASP A 55 31.23 -8.39 1.54
C ASP A 55 30.14 -9.39 1.12
N PHE A 56 29.03 -8.88 0.55
CA PHE A 56 27.91 -9.65 0.01
C PHE A 56 27.36 -8.99 -1.28
N PRO A 57 26.69 -9.74 -2.16
CA PRO A 57 26.02 -9.19 -3.34
C PRO A 57 24.66 -8.54 -2.99
N ALA A 58 24.24 -7.50 -3.72
CA ALA A 58 22.94 -6.84 -3.52
C ALA A 58 21.74 -7.81 -3.59
N SER A 59 21.83 -8.88 -4.38
CA SER A 59 20.76 -9.88 -4.51
C SER A 59 20.47 -10.65 -3.22
N GLU A 60 21.42 -10.69 -2.27
CA GLU A 60 21.23 -11.33 -0.96
C GLU A 60 20.58 -10.40 0.07
N VAL A 61 20.36 -9.12 -0.27
CA VAL A 61 19.76 -8.15 0.65
C VAL A 61 18.29 -8.46 0.88
N VAL A 62 17.92 -8.61 2.15
CA VAL A 62 16.54 -8.84 2.59
C VAL A 62 15.87 -7.51 2.96
N THR A 63 14.80 -7.15 2.25
CA THR A 63 14.05 -5.90 2.49
C THR A 63 12.76 -6.08 3.28
N GLU A 64 12.57 -7.27 3.85
CA GLU A 64 11.43 -7.63 4.68
C GLU A 64 11.35 -6.74 5.92
N SER A 65 10.15 -6.22 6.21
CA SER A 65 9.96 -5.25 7.29
C SER A 65 8.53 -5.22 7.83
N GLN A 66 8.39 -4.95 9.12
CA GLN A 66 7.10 -4.90 9.82
C GLN A 66 6.37 -3.58 9.56
N ILE A 67 5.06 -3.67 9.32
CA ILE A 67 4.19 -2.49 9.15
C ILE A 67 3.14 -2.36 10.26
N THR A 68 2.86 -3.46 10.94
CA THR A 68 2.08 -3.55 12.17
C THR A 68 2.72 -4.59 13.08
N ARG A 69 2.24 -4.75 14.31
CA ARG A 69 2.76 -5.77 15.25
C ARG A 69 2.80 -7.17 14.66
N ASN A 70 1.79 -7.55 13.88
CA ASN A 70 1.64 -8.92 13.38
C ASN A 70 1.79 -9.06 11.86
N VAL A 71 1.93 -7.95 11.10
CA VAL A 71 2.07 -8.00 9.64
C VAL A 71 3.43 -7.51 9.20
N THR A 72 4.09 -8.37 8.43
CA THR A 72 5.38 -8.12 7.80
C THR A 72 5.20 -8.14 6.29
N LEU A 73 5.77 -7.15 5.60
CA LEU A 73 5.80 -7.09 4.14
C LEU A 73 7.16 -7.55 3.62
N LYS A 74 7.17 -8.16 2.43
CA LYS A 74 8.42 -8.57 1.77
C LYS A 74 9.21 -7.40 1.20
N THR A 75 8.53 -6.31 0.87
CA THR A 75 9.14 -5.03 0.52
C THR A 75 8.48 -3.91 1.32
N PRO A 76 9.21 -2.84 1.69
CA PRO A 76 8.70 -1.81 2.60
C PRO A 76 7.86 -0.74 1.88
N PHE A 77 7.06 -1.14 0.89
CA PHE A 77 6.34 -0.23 -0.01
C PHE A 77 4.84 -0.26 0.25
N MET A 78 4.27 0.92 0.56
CA MET A 78 2.84 1.11 0.74
C MET A 78 2.30 2.16 -0.24
N SER A 79 1.15 1.91 -0.88
CA SER A 79 0.47 2.93 -1.68
C SER A 79 -0.52 3.73 -0.83
N SER A 80 -0.54 5.05 -1.03
CA SER A 80 -1.34 5.97 -0.21
C SER A 80 -2.85 5.83 -0.47
N PRO A 81 -3.71 5.96 0.57
CA PRO A 81 -5.17 5.89 0.43
C PRO A 81 -5.76 7.16 -0.20
N MET A 82 -5.50 7.36 -1.49
CA MET A 82 -5.97 8.48 -2.28
C MET A 82 -6.72 7.98 -3.52
N ASP A 83 -7.78 8.71 -3.90
CA ASP A 83 -8.62 8.42 -5.08
C ASP A 83 -7.90 8.55 -6.43
N THR A 84 -6.67 9.03 -6.43
CA THR A 84 -5.77 9.16 -7.60
C THR A 84 -4.57 8.22 -7.52
N VAL A 85 -4.54 7.31 -6.53
CA VAL A 85 -3.43 6.37 -6.31
C VAL A 85 -3.92 4.95 -6.11
N THR A 86 -4.82 4.69 -5.15
CA THR A 86 -5.08 3.31 -4.69
C THR A 86 -6.56 2.92 -4.74
N GLU A 87 -6.93 2.25 -5.83
CA GLU A 87 -8.12 1.42 -5.93
C GLU A 87 -7.71 -0.07 -6.06
N LYS A 88 -8.63 -0.93 -6.54
CA LYS A 88 -8.43 -2.39 -6.66
C LYS A 88 -7.14 -2.78 -7.39
N GLU A 89 -6.83 -2.17 -8.53
CA GLU A 89 -5.72 -2.59 -9.40
C GLU A 89 -4.36 -2.29 -8.76
N MET A 90 -4.21 -1.10 -8.19
CA MET A 90 -3.03 -0.72 -7.40
C MET A 90 -2.88 -1.63 -6.18
N ALA A 91 -3.96 -1.86 -5.41
CA ALA A 91 -3.87 -2.67 -4.20
C ALA A 91 -3.47 -4.12 -4.48
N ILE A 92 -4.04 -4.74 -5.52
CA ILE A 92 -3.67 -6.08 -5.99
C ILE A 92 -2.20 -6.10 -6.42
N SER A 93 -1.80 -5.17 -7.29
CA SER A 93 -0.46 -5.17 -7.87
C SER A 93 0.62 -4.88 -6.82
N MET A 94 0.36 -3.98 -5.86
CA MET A 94 1.24 -3.73 -4.72
C MET A 94 1.42 -4.99 -3.86
N ALA A 95 0.33 -5.68 -3.53
CA ALA A 95 0.39 -6.91 -2.75
C ALA A 95 1.14 -8.03 -3.49
N LEU A 96 0.92 -8.21 -4.79
CA LEU A 96 1.66 -9.17 -5.62
C LEU A 96 3.17 -8.88 -5.67
N LEU A 97 3.55 -7.61 -5.64
CA LEU A 97 4.96 -7.17 -5.66
C LEU A 97 5.58 -7.08 -4.25
N GLY A 98 4.91 -7.64 -3.24
CA GLY A 98 5.42 -7.76 -1.88
C GLY A 98 5.28 -6.51 -1.01
N GLY A 99 4.62 -5.47 -1.52
CA GLY A 99 4.17 -4.32 -0.75
C GLY A 99 2.72 -4.50 -0.28
N ILE A 100 2.01 -3.40 -0.09
CA ILE A 100 0.56 -3.39 0.16
C ILE A 100 -0.06 -2.08 -0.34
N GLY A 101 -1.31 -2.12 -0.79
CA GLY A 101 -2.05 -0.91 -1.12
C GLY A 101 -3.18 -0.64 -0.13
N VAL A 102 -3.31 0.62 0.30
CA VAL A 102 -4.39 1.06 1.19
C VAL A 102 -5.50 1.69 0.36
N ILE A 103 -6.65 1.03 0.27
CA ILE A 103 -7.80 1.51 -0.52
C ILE A 103 -8.40 2.77 0.12
N HIS A 104 -8.61 3.83 -0.66
CA HIS A 104 -9.18 5.09 -0.17
C HIS A 104 -10.66 4.96 0.22
N HIS A 105 -11.14 5.90 1.05
CA HIS A 105 -12.53 5.93 1.53
C HIS A 105 -13.39 7.06 0.94
N ASN A 106 -12.87 7.81 -0.05
CA ASN A 106 -13.64 8.81 -0.82
C ASN A 106 -14.63 8.19 -1.82
N GLN A 107 -15.49 7.30 -1.32
CA GLN A 107 -16.49 6.51 -2.04
C GLN A 107 -17.50 5.91 -1.03
N SER A 108 -18.55 5.22 -1.48
CA SER A 108 -19.49 4.54 -0.58
C SER A 108 -18.80 3.39 0.19
N ALA A 109 -19.40 2.96 1.30
CA ALA A 109 -18.85 1.87 2.09
C ALA A 109 -18.91 0.53 1.33
N GLU A 110 -19.97 0.31 0.56
CA GLU A 110 -20.20 -0.86 -0.27
C GLU A 110 -19.17 -0.95 -1.39
N SER A 111 -18.93 0.16 -2.10
CA SER A 111 -17.95 0.20 -3.18
C SER A 111 -16.54 -0.06 -2.67
N GLN A 112 -16.18 0.49 -1.50
CA GLN A 112 -14.91 0.19 -0.85
C GLN A 112 -14.80 -1.29 -0.43
N ALA A 113 -15.87 -1.87 0.12
CA ALA A 113 -15.92 -3.28 0.49
C ALA A 113 -15.80 -4.20 -0.74
N ASP A 114 -16.37 -3.82 -1.87
CA ASP A 114 -16.22 -4.54 -3.14
C ASP A 114 -14.77 -4.54 -3.64
N MET A 115 -14.06 -3.41 -3.49
CA MET A 115 -12.63 -3.35 -3.79
C MET A 115 -11.82 -4.26 -2.86
N VAL A 116 -12.08 -4.24 -1.55
CA VAL A 116 -11.44 -5.16 -0.59
C VAL A 116 -11.67 -6.61 -1.01
N ARG A 117 -12.93 -6.97 -1.31
CA ARG A 117 -13.30 -8.31 -1.74
C ARG A 117 -12.58 -8.71 -3.04
N ALA A 118 -12.41 -7.78 -3.98
CA ALA A 118 -11.66 -8.01 -5.20
C ALA A 118 -10.18 -8.32 -4.93
N VAL A 119 -9.53 -7.61 -3.99
CA VAL A 119 -8.15 -7.92 -3.56
C VAL A 119 -8.08 -9.30 -2.93
N LYS A 120 -8.94 -9.59 -1.95
CA LYS A 120 -8.95 -10.87 -1.21
C LYS A 120 -9.24 -12.08 -2.09
N ARG A 121 -10.07 -11.91 -3.13
CA ARG A 121 -10.41 -12.98 -4.08
C ARG A 121 -9.40 -13.13 -5.23
N HIS A 122 -8.45 -12.21 -5.38
CA HIS A 122 -7.55 -12.20 -6.53
C HIS A 122 -6.61 -13.43 -6.56
N GLU A 123 -6.15 -13.89 -5.41
CA GLU A 123 -5.35 -15.10 -5.26
C GLU A 123 -5.85 -15.85 -4.04
N ASN A 124 -6.08 -17.16 -4.16
CA ASN A 124 -6.56 -17.99 -3.06
C ASN A 124 -5.74 -19.28 -2.99
N GLY A 125 -5.65 -19.86 -1.79
CA GLY A 125 -5.30 -21.27 -1.65
C GLY A 125 -6.50 -22.11 -2.07
N PHE A 126 -7.47 -22.25 -1.17
CA PHE A 126 -8.77 -22.82 -1.50
C PHE A 126 -9.79 -21.72 -1.72
N ILE A 127 -10.49 -21.75 -2.85
CA ILE A 127 -11.66 -20.89 -3.10
C ILE A 127 -12.83 -21.53 -2.38
N SER A 128 -13.21 -20.97 -1.22
CA SER A 128 -14.28 -21.50 -0.37
C SER A 128 -15.70 -21.19 -0.85
N ASP A 129 -15.85 -20.12 -1.66
CA ASP A 129 -17.12 -19.67 -2.22
C ASP A 129 -16.99 -19.50 -3.75
N PRO A 130 -16.76 -20.60 -4.50
CA PRO A 130 -16.68 -20.53 -5.95
C PRO A 130 -18.05 -20.18 -6.54
N VAL A 131 -18.05 -19.35 -7.59
CA VAL A 131 -19.26 -19.13 -8.39
C VAL A 131 -19.64 -20.45 -9.05
N VAL A 132 -20.90 -20.87 -8.86
CA VAL A 132 -21.46 -22.10 -9.41
C VAL A 132 -22.74 -21.80 -10.17
N LEU A 133 -23.08 -22.67 -11.11
CA LEU A 133 -24.32 -22.61 -11.88
C LEU A 133 -25.02 -23.97 -11.88
N ALA A 134 -26.31 -23.97 -12.21
CA ALA A 134 -27.11 -25.18 -12.40
C ALA A 134 -27.00 -25.68 -13.86
N PRO A 135 -27.23 -26.99 -14.13
CA PRO A 135 -27.20 -27.54 -15.49
C PRO A 135 -28.18 -26.88 -16.47
N SER A 136 -29.26 -26.27 -15.96
CA SER A 136 -30.27 -25.56 -16.74
C SER A 136 -29.90 -24.12 -17.12
N HIS A 137 -28.77 -23.60 -16.65
CA HIS A 137 -28.25 -22.31 -17.10
C HIS A 137 -27.71 -22.42 -18.53
N HIS A 138 -27.44 -21.28 -19.14
CA HIS A 138 -26.98 -21.17 -20.52
C HIS A 138 -25.51 -20.75 -20.60
N VAL A 139 -24.91 -20.94 -21.77
CA VAL A 139 -23.56 -20.43 -22.08
C VAL A 139 -23.47 -18.92 -21.88
N SER A 140 -24.53 -18.17 -22.19
CA SER A 140 -24.65 -16.72 -21.97
C SER A 140 -24.39 -16.32 -20.52
N ASP A 141 -24.87 -17.08 -19.54
CA ASP A 141 -24.66 -16.81 -18.11
C ASP A 141 -23.16 -16.87 -17.74
N VAL A 142 -22.43 -17.83 -18.32
CA VAL A 142 -20.98 -17.97 -18.11
C VAL A 142 -20.21 -16.83 -18.79
N LEU A 143 -20.67 -16.36 -19.96
CA LEU A 143 -20.08 -15.22 -20.66
C LEU A 143 -20.27 -13.92 -19.87
N GLU A 144 -21.44 -13.70 -19.27
CA GLU A 144 -21.69 -12.55 -18.39
C GLU A 144 -20.78 -12.60 -17.15
N ILE A 145 -20.63 -13.78 -16.54
CA ILE A 145 -19.69 -13.96 -15.42
C ILE A 145 -18.25 -13.67 -15.86
N LYS A 146 -17.85 -14.09 -17.06
CA LYS A 146 -16.52 -13.80 -17.60
C LYS A 146 -16.30 -12.30 -17.76
N GLU A 147 -17.28 -11.59 -18.31
CA GLU A 147 -17.19 -10.15 -18.50
C GLU A 147 -17.11 -9.40 -17.16
N ARG A 148 -17.94 -9.80 -16.20
CA ARG A 148 -18.04 -9.14 -14.89
C ARG A 148 -16.87 -9.48 -13.94
N LEU A 149 -16.44 -10.74 -13.91
CA LEU A 149 -15.48 -11.26 -12.93
C LEU A 149 -14.13 -11.71 -13.53
N GLY A 150 -14.00 -11.79 -14.85
CA GLY A 150 -12.74 -12.09 -15.53
C GLY A 150 -12.34 -13.57 -15.59
N PHE A 151 -13.23 -14.51 -15.25
CA PHE A 151 -12.95 -15.96 -15.30
C PHE A 151 -14.13 -16.78 -15.81
N CYS A 152 -13.85 -17.99 -16.34
CA CYS A 152 -14.86 -18.90 -16.93
C CYS A 152 -14.84 -20.31 -16.34
N GLY A 153 -14.04 -20.58 -15.31
CA GLY A 153 -13.95 -21.92 -14.72
C GLY A 153 -15.04 -22.12 -13.67
N ILE A 154 -16.23 -22.52 -14.09
CA ILE A 154 -17.45 -22.55 -13.27
C ILE A 154 -17.87 -23.99 -13.01
N PRO A 155 -17.85 -24.46 -11.75
CA PRO A 155 -18.42 -25.75 -11.38
C PRO A 155 -19.95 -25.74 -11.54
N ILE A 156 -20.50 -26.86 -12.02
CA ILE A 156 -21.93 -27.05 -12.21
C ILE A 156 -22.44 -27.97 -11.11
N THR A 157 -23.41 -27.48 -10.34
CA THR A 157 -24.05 -28.22 -9.25
C THR A 157 -25.51 -28.50 -9.58
N ASP A 158 -26.10 -29.54 -8.99
CA ASP A 158 -27.51 -29.89 -9.19
C ASP A 158 -28.49 -28.76 -8.86
N THR A 159 -28.18 -27.96 -7.83
CA THR A 159 -29.02 -26.83 -7.38
C THR A 159 -28.60 -25.49 -7.96
N GLY A 160 -27.40 -25.39 -8.55
CA GLY A 160 -26.79 -24.10 -8.86
C GLY A 160 -26.31 -23.32 -7.63
N ALA A 161 -26.18 -23.97 -6.48
CA ALA A 161 -25.71 -23.37 -5.23
C ALA A 161 -24.52 -24.14 -4.66
N LEU A 162 -23.70 -23.44 -3.85
CA LEU A 162 -22.60 -24.06 -3.12
C LEU A 162 -23.12 -25.16 -2.20
N ASN A 163 -22.32 -26.21 -1.98
CA ASN A 163 -22.73 -27.45 -1.30
C ASN A 163 -23.81 -28.26 -2.04
N GLY A 164 -24.17 -27.90 -3.28
CA GLY A 164 -24.89 -28.80 -4.20
C GLY A 164 -23.99 -29.95 -4.67
N LYS A 165 -24.61 -31.03 -5.15
CA LYS A 165 -23.90 -32.17 -5.73
C LYS A 165 -23.18 -31.73 -7.00
N LEU A 166 -21.88 -31.94 -7.08
CA LEU A 166 -21.08 -31.56 -8.25
C LEU A 166 -21.41 -32.48 -9.44
N LEU A 167 -21.91 -31.89 -10.52
CA LEU A 167 -22.31 -32.59 -11.74
C LEU A 167 -21.28 -32.46 -12.87
N GLY A 168 -20.59 -31.33 -12.92
CA GLY A 168 -19.66 -31.04 -14.00
C GLY A 168 -18.90 -29.74 -13.78
N LEU A 169 -18.09 -29.34 -14.76
CA LEU A 169 -17.38 -28.08 -14.76
C LEU A 169 -17.30 -27.55 -16.19
N VAL A 170 -17.53 -26.24 -16.32
CA VAL A 170 -17.41 -25.50 -17.58
C VAL A 170 -16.17 -24.65 -17.53
N THR A 171 -15.43 -24.59 -18.63
CA THR A 171 -14.25 -23.76 -18.82
C THR A 171 -14.38 -22.90 -20.07
N ALA A 172 -13.45 -21.95 -20.24
CA ALA A 172 -13.39 -21.10 -21.41
C ALA A 172 -13.28 -21.86 -22.74
N ARG A 173 -12.73 -23.09 -22.75
CA ARG A 173 -12.60 -23.89 -23.98
C ARG A 173 -13.92 -24.55 -24.36
N ASP A 174 -14.69 -24.96 -23.36
CA ASP A 174 -15.95 -25.69 -23.58
C ASP A 174 -17.01 -24.78 -24.23
N ILE A 175 -16.96 -23.47 -23.94
CA ILE A 175 -17.91 -22.48 -24.49
C ILE A 175 -17.35 -21.62 -25.62
N GLN A 176 -16.09 -21.84 -26.04
CA GLN A 176 -15.40 -20.90 -26.94
C GLN A 176 -16.09 -20.75 -28.31
N PHE A 177 -16.70 -21.83 -28.80
CA PHE A 177 -17.32 -21.91 -30.12
C PHE A 177 -18.79 -22.32 -30.03
N GLU A 178 -19.39 -22.24 -28.84
CA GLU A 178 -20.77 -22.63 -28.60
C GLU A 178 -21.70 -21.42 -28.73
N SER A 179 -22.96 -21.67 -29.09
CA SER A 179 -23.98 -20.63 -29.11
C SER A 179 -24.34 -20.21 -27.69
N PRO A 180 -24.59 -18.91 -27.42
CA PRO A 180 -24.99 -18.42 -26.09
C PRO A 180 -26.24 -19.11 -25.53
N ASP A 181 -27.12 -19.62 -26.38
CA ASP A 181 -28.40 -20.26 -26.00
C ASP A 181 -28.28 -21.77 -25.70
N VAL A 182 -27.08 -22.36 -25.73
CA VAL A 182 -26.88 -23.78 -25.38
C VAL A 182 -26.90 -23.94 -23.86
N LEU A 183 -27.52 -25.03 -23.38
CA LEU A 183 -27.55 -25.36 -21.95
C LEU A 183 -26.19 -25.85 -21.45
N LEU A 184 -25.84 -25.49 -20.21
CA LEU A 184 -24.58 -25.92 -19.60
C LEU A 184 -24.49 -27.44 -19.44
N SER A 185 -25.62 -28.14 -19.29
CA SER A 185 -25.65 -29.62 -19.27
C SER A 185 -25.12 -30.27 -20.55
N GLU A 186 -25.18 -29.58 -21.69
CA GLU A 186 -24.76 -30.11 -22.99
C GLU A 186 -23.25 -29.93 -23.25
N VAL A 187 -22.65 -28.91 -22.62
CA VAL A 187 -21.25 -28.51 -22.86
C VAL A 187 -20.31 -28.81 -21.69
N MET A 188 -20.83 -29.02 -20.48
CA MET A 188 -19.99 -29.24 -19.29
C MET A 188 -19.18 -30.54 -19.36
N THR A 189 -17.96 -30.50 -18.83
CA THR A 189 -17.18 -31.72 -18.61
C THR A 189 -17.70 -32.45 -17.37
N THR A 190 -18.09 -33.72 -17.52
CA THR A 190 -18.61 -34.56 -16.42
C THR A 190 -17.56 -35.46 -15.78
N ASN A 191 -16.52 -35.87 -16.53
CA ASN A 191 -15.40 -36.64 -15.99
C ASN A 191 -14.36 -35.71 -15.34
N LEU A 192 -14.54 -35.43 -14.06
CA LEU A 192 -13.72 -34.49 -13.30
C LEU A 192 -12.70 -35.20 -12.42
N THR A 193 -11.49 -34.67 -12.40
CA THR A 193 -10.56 -34.93 -11.30
C THR A 193 -11.01 -34.08 -10.10
N THR A 194 -11.27 -34.72 -8.97
CA THR A 194 -11.67 -34.06 -7.71
C THR A 194 -10.77 -34.49 -6.56
N ALA A 195 -10.79 -33.73 -5.46
CA ALA A 195 -10.13 -34.08 -4.21
C ALA A 195 -11.14 -34.17 -3.06
N PRO A 196 -10.94 -35.05 -2.06
CA PRO A 196 -11.83 -35.12 -0.91
C PRO A 196 -11.71 -33.87 -0.02
N ALA A 197 -12.81 -33.46 0.61
CA ALA A 197 -12.82 -32.43 1.63
C ALA A 197 -11.87 -32.81 2.78
N GLY A 198 -11.06 -31.85 3.24
CA GLY A 198 -9.99 -32.07 4.22
C GLY A 198 -8.61 -32.33 3.61
N THR A 199 -8.49 -32.44 2.28
CA THR A 199 -7.18 -32.48 1.59
C THR A 199 -6.38 -31.22 1.91
N THR A 200 -5.11 -31.37 2.25
CA THR A 200 -4.24 -30.22 2.54
C THR A 200 -3.88 -29.46 1.25
N LEU A 201 -3.55 -28.17 1.36
CA LEU A 201 -3.18 -27.37 0.19
C LEU A 201 -1.97 -27.96 -0.58
N PRO A 202 -0.89 -28.45 0.07
CA PRO A 202 0.21 -29.11 -0.64
C PRO A 202 -0.22 -30.34 -1.44
N GLU A 203 -1.07 -31.21 -0.88
CA GLU A 203 -1.58 -32.41 -1.54
C GLU A 203 -2.48 -32.04 -2.73
N ALA A 204 -3.40 -31.09 -2.54
CA ALA A 204 -4.28 -30.60 -3.60
C ALA A 204 -3.49 -29.96 -4.74
N ASN A 205 -2.43 -29.21 -4.42
CA ASN A 205 -1.52 -28.63 -5.40
C ASN A 205 -0.80 -29.70 -6.22
N GLU A 206 -0.35 -30.80 -5.60
CA GLU A 206 0.31 -31.89 -6.30
C GLU A 206 -0.64 -32.65 -7.23
N LEU A 207 -1.87 -32.90 -6.78
CA LEU A 207 -2.91 -33.51 -7.60
C LEU A 207 -3.28 -32.61 -8.80
N LEU A 208 -3.39 -31.29 -8.59
CA LEU A 208 -3.65 -30.36 -9.68
C LEU A 208 -2.49 -30.30 -10.68
N ARG A 209 -1.23 -30.37 -10.22
CA ARG A 209 -0.05 -30.46 -11.09
C ARG A 209 -0.06 -31.74 -11.92
N THR A 210 -0.29 -32.88 -11.28
CA THR A 210 -0.27 -34.20 -11.92
C THR A 210 -1.41 -34.36 -12.93
N SER A 211 -2.63 -33.91 -12.59
CA SER A 211 -3.79 -33.97 -13.48
C SER A 211 -3.67 -33.03 -14.69
N LYS A 212 -2.79 -32.01 -14.62
CA LYS A 212 -2.60 -30.96 -15.63
C LYS A 212 -3.89 -30.22 -16.00
N LYS A 213 -4.90 -30.25 -15.11
CA LYS A 213 -6.17 -29.54 -15.29
C LYS A 213 -6.05 -28.09 -14.83
N GLY A 214 -6.99 -27.25 -15.26
CA GLY A 214 -7.02 -25.83 -14.89
C GLY A 214 -7.67 -25.56 -13.53
N LYS A 215 -8.46 -26.50 -13.04
CA LYS A 215 -9.26 -26.42 -11.82
C LYS A 215 -9.31 -27.80 -11.15
N LEU A 216 -9.38 -27.83 -9.82
CA LEU A 216 -9.55 -29.04 -9.01
C LEU A 216 -10.67 -28.77 -7.98
N PRO A 217 -11.88 -29.29 -8.20
CA PRO A 217 -12.97 -29.22 -7.23
C PRO A 217 -12.69 -30.11 -6.01
N LEU A 218 -13.03 -29.61 -4.82
CA LEU A 218 -13.01 -30.36 -3.57
C LEU A 218 -14.45 -30.76 -3.22
N VAL A 219 -14.66 -32.05 -2.96
CA VAL A 219 -15.99 -32.60 -2.67
C VAL A 219 -16.02 -33.36 -1.36
N ASP A 220 -17.16 -33.31 -0.65
CA ASP A 220 -17.37 -34.15 0.53
C ASP A 220 -17.70 -35.61 0.16
N LYS A 221 -18.03 -36.43 1.17
CA LYS A 221 -18.34 -37.86 0.98
C LYS A 221 -19.61 -38.09 0.17
N GLU A 222 -20.52 -37.12 0.15
CA GLU A 222 -21.77 -37.15 -0.60
C GLU A 222 -21.62 -36.59 -2.03
N GLY A 223 -20.41 -36.14 -2.40
CA GLY A 223 -20.10 -35.58 -3.71
C GLY A 223 -20.51 -34.12 -3.86
N ARG A 224 -20.74 -33.41 -2.75
CA ARG A 224 -21.11 -31.98 -2.75
C ARG A 224 -19.87 -31.10 -2.83
N LEU A 225 -19.96 -30.02 -3.60
CA LEU A 225 -18.84 -29.08 -3.78
C LEU A 225 -18.61 -28.24 -2.52
N VAL A 226 -17.40 -28.33 -1.97
CA VAL A 226 -16.98 -27.60 -0.77
C VAL A 226 -16.03 -26.44 -1.12
N ALA A 227 -15.10 -26.66 -2.06
CA ALA A 227 -14.13 -25.65 -2.45
C ALA A 227 -13.60 -25.90 -3.87
N LEU A 228 -12.85 -24.94 -4.42
CA LEU A 228 -12.21 -25.04 -5.72
C LEU A 228 -10.75 -24.58 -5.63
N LEU A 229 -9.83 -25.31 -6.27
CA LEU A 229 -8.45 -24.89 -6.46
C LEU A 229 -8.21 -24.55 -7.93
N ALA A 230 -7.44 -23.49 -8.23
CA ALA A 230 -7.17 -23.07 -9.59
C ALA A 230 -5.68 -23.06 -9.94
N ARG A 231 -5.34 -23.57 -11.13
CA ARG A 231 -3.95 -23.61 -11.61
C ARG A 231 -3.37 -22.20 -11.81
N SER A 232 -4.22 -21.22 -12.09
CA SER A 232 -3.82 -19.82 -12.17
C SER A 232 -3.21 -19.31 -10.87
N ASP A 233 -3.67 -19.80 -9.71
CA ASP A 233 -3.16 -19.35 -8.42
C ASP A 233 -1.77 -19.93 -8.14
N LEU A 234 -1.53 -21.18 -8.57
CA LEU A 234 -0.17 -21.76 -8.58
C LEU A 234 0.80 -20.96 -9.44
N LEU A 235 0.37 -20.52 -10.62
CA LEU A 235 1.19 -19.69 -11.51
C LEU A 235 1.43 -18.29 -10.92
N LYS A 236 0.43 -17.67 -10.27
CA LYS A 236 0.60 -16.40 -9.57
C LYS A 236 1.64 -16.53 -8.47
N ASN A 237 1.56 -17.56 -7.64
CA ASN A 237 2.54 -17.79 -6.59
C ASN A 237 3.97 -18.03 -7.13
N GLN A 238 4.10 -18.67 -8.29
CA GLN A 238 5.39 -18.84 -8.96
C GLN A 238 5.92 -17.52 -9.53
N ASN A 239 5.06 -16.73 -10.18
CA ASN A 239 5.45 -15.46 -10.82
C ASN A 239 5.70 -14.34 -9.81
N TYR A 240 5.05 -14.41 -8.65
CA TYR A 240 5.11 -13.42 -7.58
C TYR A 240 5.57 -14.06 -6.26
N PRO A 241 6.85 -14.46 -6.17
CA PRO A 241 7.38 -15.15 -4.98
C PRO A 241 7.44 -14.26 -3.73
N LEU A 242 7.47 -12.94 -3.92
CA LEU A 242 7.50 -11.96 -2.83
C LEU A 242 6.11 -11.47 -2.41
N ALA A 243 5.04 -11.99 -2.99
CA ALA A 243 3.69 -11.46 -2.75
C ALA A 243 3.27 -11.50 -1.27
N SER A 244 2.72 -10.39 -0.80
CA SER A 244 2.21 -10.19 0.56
C SER A 244 0.89 -10.91 0.76
N LYS A 245 0.95 -12.09 1.38
CA LYS A 245 -0.21 -12.98 1.58
C LYS A 245 -0.33 -13.41 3.02
N ASN A 246 -1.57 -13.67 3.44
CA ASN A 246 -1.83 -14.40 4.67
C ASN A 246 -1.25 -15.83 4.55
N PRO A 247 -0.37 -16.26 5.47
CA PRO A 247 0.27 -17.58 5.40
C PRO A 247 -0.70 -18.77 5.41
N GLU A 248 -1.87 -18.63 6.03
CA GLU A 248 -2.88 -19.69 6.18
C GLU A 248 -3.80 -19.76 4.96
N THR A 249 -4.45 -18.65 4.60
CA THR A 249 -5.45 -18.63 3.51
C THR A 249 -4.82 -18.51 2.12
N LYS A 250 -3.55 -18.08 2.06
CA LYS A 250 -2.83 -17.68 0.85
C LYS A 250 -3.44 -16.51 0.08
N GLN A 251 -4.45 -15.84 0.66
CA GLN A 251 -5.01 -14.64 0.08
C GLN A 251 -4.05 -13.46 0.26
N LEU A 252 -4.05 -12.56 -0.73
CA LEU A 252 -3.33 -11.29 -0.60
C LEU A 252 -3.81 -10.53 0.64
N TYR A 253 -2.88 -9.84 1.31
CA TYR A 253 -3.26 -8.88 2.34
C TYR A 253 -4.01 -7.69 1.71
N SER A 254 -5.09 -7.25 2.35
CA SER A 254 -5.86 -6.08 1.96
C SER A 254 -5.85 -5.04 3.08
N ALA A 255 -5.63 -3.78 2.70
CA ALA A 255 -5.71 -2.64 3.60
C ALA A 255 -6.67 -1.58 3.07
N ALA A 256 -7.34 -0.87 3.97
CA ALA A 256 -8.30 0.17 3.63
C ALA A 256 -8.27 1.29 4.66
N ALA A 257 -8.45 2.52 4.19
CA ALA A 257 -8.62 3.69 5.03
C ALA A 257 -10.07 3.83 5.50
N ILE A 258 -10.29 4.41 6.68
CA ILE A 258 -11.60 4.89 7.13
C ILE A 258 -11.43 6.21 7.90
N GLY A 259 -12.54 6.93 8.11
CA GLY A 259 -12.56 8.07 9.01
C GLY A 259 -12.60 7.66 10.48
N THR A 260 -13.02 8.60 11.33
CA THR A 260 -13.11 8.39 12.80
C THR A 260 -14.48 8.77 13.35
N ARG A 261 -15.49 8.92 12.47
CA ARG A 261 -16.85 9.30 12.88
C ARG A 261 -17.68 8.06 13.17
N PRO A 262 -18.80 8.18 13.91
CA PRO A 262 -19.65 7.03 14.24
C PRO A 262 -20.09 6.21 13.02
N ALA A 263 -20.40 6.86 11.89
CA ALA A 263 -20.77 6.19 10.65
C ALA A 263 -19.65 5.31 10.05
N ASP A 264 -18.38 5.59 10.35
CA ASP A 264 -17.26 4.75 9.89
C ASP A 264 -17.23 3.38 10.58
N ARG A 265 -17.98 3.18 11.69
CA ARG A 265 -18.15 1.86 12.31
C ARG A 265 -18.92 0.90 11.42
N ASP A 266 -20.00 1.39 10.80
CA ASP A 266 -20.81 0.62 9.86
C ASP A 266 -20.02 0.33 8.57
N ARG A 267 -19.25 1.33 8.09
CA ARG A 267 -18.30 1.13 6.99
C ARG A 267 -17.32 0.02 7.33
N LEU A 268 -16.66 0.08 8.50
CA LEU A 268 -15.65 -0.91 8.88
C LEU A 268 -16.24 -2.31 8.95
N LYS A 269 -17.47 -2.46 9.47
CA LYS A 269 -18.17 -3.75 9.48
C LYS A 269 -18.22 -4.38 8.08
N LEU A 270 -18.65 -3.61 7.07
CA LEU A 270 -18.69 -4.10 5.68
C LEU A 270 -17.31 -4.47 5.13
N LEU A 271 -16.26 -3.74 5.50
CA LEU A 271 -14.89 -4.05 5.08
C LEU A 271 -14.36 -5.33 5.75
N VAL A 272 -14.63 -5.51 7.05
CA VAL A 272 -14.28 -6.73 7.78
C VAL A 272 -15.02 -7.93 7.22
N ASP A 273 -16.31 -7.80 6.92
CA ASP A 273 -17.11 -8.84 6.26
C ASP A 273 -16.57 -9.19 4.85
N ALA A 274 -15.93 -8.22 4.16
CA ALA A 274 -15.24 -8.44 2.90
C ALA A 274 -13.84 -9.09 3.05
N GLY A 275 -13.35 -9.27 4.28
CA GLY A 275 -12.08 -9.91 4.59
C GLY A 275 -10.89 -8.96 4.74
N LEU A 276 -11.13 -7.70 5.15
CA LEU A 276 -10.06 -6.72 5.42
C LEU A 276 -9.08 -7.23 6.50
N ASP A 277 -7.77 -7.09 6.26
CA ASP A 277 -6.73 -7.50 7.22
C ASP A 277 -6.20 -6.31 8.05
N ILE A 278 -6.11 -5.12 7.43
CA ILE A 278 -5.53 -3.93 8.07
C ILE A 278 -6.42 -2.71 7.82
N VAL A 279 -6.76 -1.99 8.88
CA VAL A 279 -7.47 -0.70 8.80
C VAL A 279 -6.53 0.46 9.12
N VAL A 280 -6.55 1.49 8.27
CA VAL A 280 -5.81 2.74 8.48
C VAL A 280 -6.78 3.84 8.87
N LEU A 281 -6.61 4.42 10.05
CA LEU A 281 -7.41 5.55 10.50
C LEU A 281 -6.86 6.84 9.86
N ASP A 282 -7.61 7.41 8.93
CA ASP A 282 -7.14 8.47 8.04
C ASP A 282 -7.51 9.85 8.60
N SER A 283 -6.53 10.53 9.18
CA SER A 283 -6.66 11.91 9.68
C SER A 283 -5.41 12.72 9.33
N SER A 284 -5.53 14.04 9.18
CA SER A 284 -4.35 14.92 9.12
C SER A 284 -3.67 15.05 10.48
N GLN A 285 -4.44 14.96 11.57
CA GLN A 285 -3.99 15.03 12.96
C GLN A 285 -4.71 13.96 13.77
N GLY A 286 -4.05 12.82 13.99
CA GLY A 286 -4.69 11.62 14.55
C GLY A 286 -4.89 11.64 16.05
N ASN A 287 -4.15 12.47 16.79
CA ASN A 287 -4.26 12.57 18.24
C ASN A 287 -5.53 13.33 18.62
N SER A 288 -6.65 12.61 18.67
CA SER A 288 -7.97 13.13 18.97
C SER A 288 -8.76 12.09 19.78
N ILE A 289 -9.72 12.55 20.58
CA ILE A 289 -10.65 11.67 21.30
C ILE A 289 -11.36 10.72 20.34
N TYR A 290 -11.81 11.22 19.19
CA TYR A 290 -12.51 10.42 18.18
C TYR A 290 -11.69 9.22 17.70
N GLN A 291 -10.40 9.43 17.39
CA GLN A 291 -9.55 8.35 16.92
C GLN A 291 -9.19 7.39 18.05
N ILE A 292 -8.90 7.90 19.26
CA ILE A 292 -8.60 7.07 20.44
C ILE A 292 -9.77 6.13 20.76
N GLU A 293 -11.00 6.65 20.77
CA GLU A 293 -12.20 5.85 20.99
C GLU A 293 -12.46 4.86 19.86
N MET A 294 -12.19 5.25 18.61
CA MET A 294 -12.29 4.35 17.46
C MET A 294 -11.30 3.19 17.57
N ILE A 295 -10.03 3.45 17.93
CA ILE A 295 -9.03 2.39 18.13
C ILE A 295 -9.51 1.38 19.19
N LYS A 296 -9.91 1.87 20.36
CA LYS A 296 -10.40 1.02 21.46
C LYS A 296 -11.59 0.17 21.02
N TRP A 297 -12.58 0.79 20.37
CA TRP A 297 -13.74 0.09 19.84
C TRP A 297 -13.36 -0.98 18.81
N ILE A 298 -12.41 -0.69 17.90
CA ILE A 298 -11.94 -1.68 16.92
C ILE A 298 -11.26 -2.86 17.61
N LYS A 299 -10.36 -2.61 18.58
CA LYS A 299 -9.64 -3.69 19.27
C LYS A 299 -10.57 -4.55 20.12
N GLU A 300 -11.62 -3.97 20.70
CA GLU A 300 -12.67 -4.71 21.41
C GLU A 300 -13.57 -5.51 20.47
N THR A 301 -13.98 -4.93 19.33
CA THR A 301 -14.95 -5.53 18.41
C THR A 301 -14.31 -6.55 17.45
N TYR A 302 -13.12 -6.25 16.95
CA TYR A 302 -12.39 -7.00 15.93
C TYR A 302 -10.93 -7.22 16.38
N PRO A 303 -10.68 -8.05 17.40
CA PRO A 303 -9.36 -8.18 18.03
C PRO A 303 -8.25 -8.67 17.08
N ARG A 304 -8.63 -9.37 16.00
CA ARG A 304 -7.71 -9.87 14.97
C ARG A 304 -7.41 -8.85 13.85
N LEU A 305 -8.16 -7.75 13.78
CA LEU A 305 -7.92 -6.70 12.79
C LEU A 305 -6.75 -5.83 13.27
N GLU A 306 -5.79 -5.63 12.38
CA GLU A 306 -4.64 -4.75 12.66
C GLU A 306 -5.02 -3.29 12.41
N VAL A 307 -4.66 -2.40 13.34
CA VAL A 307 -5.03 -0.98 13.29
C VAL A 307 -3.79 -0.11 13.16
N ILE A 308 -3.67 0.58 12.02
CA ILE A 308 -2.68 1.64 11.82
C ILE A 308 -3.33 2.99 12.16
N ALA A 309 -2.84 3.64 13.20
CA ALA A 309 -3.34 4.93 13.67
C ALA A 309 -2.50 6.10 13.12
N GLY A 310 -3.09 7.27 12.94
CA GLY A 310 -2.39 8.44 12.45
C GLY A 310 -3.28 9.55 11.86
N ASN A 311 -2.70 10.59 11.27
CA ASN A 311 -1.25 10.80 11.20
C ASN A 311 -0.70 11.43 12.49
N VAL A 312 0.56 11.15 12.82
CA VAL A 312 1.30 11.75 13.94
C VAL A 312 2.65 12.33 13.47
N VAL A 313 3.19 13.28 14.21
CA VAL A 313 4.53 13.85 13.98
C VAL A 313 5.34 14.10 15.27
N THR A 314 4.75 13.83 16.45
CA THR A 314 5.42 13.97 17.75
C THR A 314 5.30 12.71 18.61
N ARG A 315 6.20 12.63 19.61
CA ARG A 315 6.27 11.53 20.58
C ARG A 315 4.99 11.43 21.41
N GLU A 316 4.43 12.57 21.80
CA GLU A 316 3.24 12.66 22.66
C GLU A 316 2.00 12.15 21.92
N GLN A 317 1.86 12.49 20.63
CA GLN A 317 0.80 11.94 19.79
C GLN A 317 0.93 10.43 19.66
N ALA A 318 2.14 9.94 19.41
CA ALA A 318 2.42 8.51 19.32
C ALA A 318 2.07 7.78 20.63
N ALA A 319 2.46 8.31 21.78
CA ALA A 319 2.15 7.73 23.09
C ALA A 319 0.65 7.54 23.30
N ASN A 320 -0.16 8.54 22.98
CA ASN A 320 -1.61 8.46 23.15
C ASN A 320 -2.25 7.38 22.26
N LEU A 321 -1.84 7.28 20.99
CA LEU A 321 -2.39 6.30 20.06
C LEU A 321 -1.89 4.87 20.34
N ILE A 322 -0.63 4.72 20.75
CA ILE A 322 -0.09 3.43 21.22
C ILE A 322 -0.84 2.95 22.45
N ALA A 323 -1.05 3.84 23.45
CA ALA A 323 -1.80 3.52 24.66
C ALA A 323 -3.28 3.17 24.38
N ALA A 324 -3.84 3.69 23.28
CA ALA A 324 -5.19 3.34 22.84
C ALA A 324 -5.29 1.92 22.23
N GLY A 325 -4.15 1.31 21.86
CA GLY A 325 -4.09 -0.03 21.27
C GLY A 325 -3.73 -0.07 19.78
N ALA A 326 -3.09 0.97 19.23
CA ALA A 326 -2.61 0.94 17.85
C ALA A 326 -1.56 -0.16 17.62
N ASP A 327 -1.67 -0.86 16.49
CA ASP A 327 -0.73 -1.91 16.05
C ASP A 327 0.38 -1.37 15.14
N GLY A 328 0.17 -0.17 14.56
CA GLY A 328 1.16 0.58 13.78
C GLY A 328 0.85 2.07 13.78
N LEU A 329 1.82 2.90 13.43
CA LEU A 329 1.64 4.36 13.34
C LEU A 329 1.97 4.90 11.95
N ARG A 330 1.12 5.80 11.44
CA ARG A 330 1.36 6.56 10.21
C ARG A 330 1.92 7.94 10.54
N ILE A 331 3.12 8.24 10.06
CA ILE A 331 3.86 9.47 10.39
C ILE A 331 3.87 10.42 9.20
N GLY A 332 3.42 11.66 9.42
CA GLY A 332 3.61 12.75 8.45
C GLY A 332 2.46 13.76 8.47
N MET A 333 2.80 15.04 8.48
CA MET A 333 1.83 16.14 8.43
C MET A 333 2.44 17.32 7.67
N GLY A 334 1.86 17.64 6.51
CA GLY A 334 2.36 18.70 5.62
C GLY A 334 3.54 18.31 4.72
N SER A 335 4.02 17.07 4.77
CA SER A 335 5.17 16.59 3.99
C SER A 335 4.80 16.04 2.61
N GLY A 336 3.51 15.80 2.34
CA GLY A 336 3.03 15.29 1.06
C GLY A 336 3.23 16.30 -0.07
N SER A 337 3.54 15.84 -1.28
CA SER A 337 3.88 16.68 -2.45
C SER A 337 2.76 17.63 -2.93
N ILE A 338 1.56 17.47 -2.41
CA ILE A 338 0.32 18.18 -2.77
C ILE A 338 -0.43 18.65 -1.51
N CYS A 339 0.19 18.50 -0.34
CA CYS A 339 -0.35 18.93 0.93
C CYS A 339 0.16 20.35 1.21
N ILE A 340 -0.75 21.24 1.61
CA ILE A 340 -0.43 22.62 1.97
C ILE A 340 -0.76 22.91 3.44
N THR A 341 -0.97 21.87 4.26
CA THR A 341 -1.32 22.00 5.68
C THR A 341 -0.33 22.85 6.48
N GLN A 342 0.97 22.75 6.20
CA GLN A 342 1.96 23.58 6.90
C GLN A 342 1.75 25.07 6.64
N GLU A 343 1.55 25.46 5.38
CA GLU A 343 1.34 26.86 5.00
C GLU A 343 -0.01 27.38 5.50
N VAL A 344 -1.08 26.59 5.38
CA VAL A 344 -2.44 27.05 5.69
C VAL A 344 -2.74 26.98 7.19
N MET A 345 -2.29 25.93 7.88
CA MET A 345 -2.59 25.69 9.30
C MET A 345 -1.44 26.07 10.25
N ALA A 346 -0.28 26.47 9.72
CA ALA A 346 0.95 26.68 10.50
C ALA A 346 1.35 25.47 11.36
N CYS A 347 0.95 24.26 10.95
CA CYS A 347 1.08 23.04 11.74
C CYS A 347 1.58 21.87 10.89
N GLY A 348 2.64 21.23 11.35
CA GLY A 348 3.31 20.12 10.68
C GLY A 348 4.72 19.94 11.23
N ARG A 349 5.53 19.10 10.58
CA ARG A 349 6.92 18.88 10.98
C ARG A 349 7.78 18.38 9.80
N PRO A 350 9.06 18.78 9.71
CA PRO A 350 10.00 18.19 8.76
C PRO A 350 10.06 16.67 8.89
N GLN A 351 9.88 15.97 7.76
CA GLN A 351 9.53 14.55 7.75
C GLN A 351 10.61 13.65 8.37
N ALA A 352 11.89 13.91 8.12
CA ALA A 352 12.96 13.07 8.67
C ALA A 352 13.03 13.18 10.20
N THR A 353 12.91 14.40 10.73
CA THR A 353 12.81 14.64 12.19
C THR A 353 11.57 14.00 12.80
N ALA A 354 10.42 14.08 12.12
CA ALA A 354 9.18 13.46 12.59
C ALA A 354 9.30 11.93 12.66
N VAL A 355 9.83 11.31 11.60
CA VAL A 355 10.05 9.86 11.53
C VAL A 355 10.99 9.40 12.64
N TYR A 356 12.16 10.02 12.78
CA TYR A 356 13.12 9.65 13.81
C TYR A 356 12.54 9.75 15.22
N ALA A 357 11.94 10.89 15.59
CA ALA A 357 11.47 11.12 16.94
C ALA A 357 10.30 10.21 17.33
N VAL A 358 9.42 9.90 16.39
CA VAL A 358 8.29 8.98 16.62
C VAL A 358 8.76 7.53 16.61
N ALA A 359 9.61 7.14 15.66
CA ALA A 359 10.13 5.77 15.56
C ALA A 359 10.96 5.39 16.79
N GLU A 360 11.85 6.27 17.26
CA GLU A 360 12.64 6.04 18.48
C GLU A 360 11.75 5.66 19.66
N PHE A 361 10.65 6.39 19.87
CA PHE A 361 9.72 6.12 20.95
C PHE A 361 8.85 4.88 20.68
N ALA A 362 8.25 4.76 19.50
CA ALA A 362 7.32 3.68 19.16
C ALA A 362 7.99 2.30 19.18
N ASN A 363 9.25 2.23 18.75
CA ASN A 363 10.04 1.00 18.75
C ASN A 363 10.25 0.43 20.16
N ARG A 364 10.24 1.26 21.21
CA ARG A 364 10.31 0.80 22.62
C ARG A 364 9.10 -0.03 23.04
N PHE A 365 7.98 0.10 22.32
CA PHE A 365 6.75 -0.65 22.53
C PHE A 365 6.51 -1.71 21.46
N GLY A 366 7.48 -1.94 20.56
CA GLY A 366 7.33 -2.84 19.42
C GLY A 366 6.21 -2.43 18.47
N VAL A 367 5.99 -1.12 18.27
CA VAL A 367 4.99 -0.58 17.33
C VAL A 367 5.73 -0.06 16.09
N PRO A 368 5.60 -0.73 14.93
CA PRO A 368 6.20 -0.26 13.69
C PRO A 368 5.59 1.06 13.23
N VAL A 369 6.37 1.82 12.46
CA VAL A 369 5.93 3.12 11.94
C VAL A 369 6.10 3.23 10.44
N ILE A 370 5.21 3.98 9.80
CA ILE A 370 5.15 4.17 8.35
C ILE A 370 5.46 5.64 8.06
N ALA A 371 6.48 5.88 7.24
CA ALA A 371 6.82 7.22 6.79
C ALA A 371 5.95 7.63 5.60
N ASP A 372 5.01 8.54 5.81
CA ASP A 372 4.04 8.99 4.81
C ASP A 372 4.30 10.44 4.39
N GLY A 373 4.55 10.65 3.09
CA GLY A 373 4.85 11.95 2.50
C GLY A 373 6.35 12.22 2.35
N GLY A 374 6.70 13.10 1.40
CA GLY A 374 8.08 13.50 1.11
C GLY A 374 8.94 12.46 0.36
N ILE A 375 8.40 11.29 0.03
CA ILE A 375 9.11 10.23 -0.69
C ILE A 375 9.07 10.48 -2.20
N GLY A 376 10.22 10.77 -2.81
CA GLY A 376 10.32 11.09 -4.23
C GLY A 376 11.30 10.21 -5.02
N ASN A 377 12.12 9.41 -4.35
CA ASN A 377 13.11 8.52 -4.96
C ASN A 377 13.57 7.44 -3.95
N VAL A 378 14.35 6.47 -4.42
CA VAL A 378 14.93 5.38 -3.62
C VAL A 378 15.73 5.90 -2.42
N GLY A 379 16.51 6.99 -2.60
CA GLY A 379 17.29 7.58 -1.52
C GLY A 379 16.44 8.06 -0.34
N HIS A 380 15.23 8.59 -0.60
CA HIS A 380 14.31 8.97 0.47
C HIS A 380 13.77 7.73 1.21
N VAL A 381 13.55 6.62 0.49
CA VAL A 381 13.14 5.35 1.10
C VAL A 381 14.21 4.87 2.08
N VAL A 382 15.46 4.77 1.62
CA VAL A 382 16.59 4.31 2.44
C VAL A 382 16.75 5.17 3.69
N LYS A 383 16.66 6.49 3.54
CA LYS A 383 16.74 7.44 4.66
C LYS A 383 15.59 7.27 5.64
N ALA A 384 14.36 7.08 5.16
CA ALA A 384 13.22 6.83 6.05
C ALA A 384 13.39 5.53 6.86
N LEU A 385 13.84 4.45 6.20
CA LEU A 385 14.10 3.16 6.86
C LEU A 385 15.24 3.25 7.87
N ALA A 386 16.33 3.94 7.52
CA ALA A 386 17.45 4.20 8.43
C ALA A 386 17.04 4.99 9.68
N LEU A 387 16.05 5.89 9.56
CA LEU A 387 15.48 6.64 10.68
C LEU A 387 14.45 5.85 11.49
N GLY A 388 14.27 4.56 11.19
CA GLY A 388 13.45 3.64 11.99
C GLY A 388 12.04 3.40 11.45
N ALA A 389 11.70 3.86 10.24
CA ALA A 389 10.45 3.47 9.61
C ALA A 389 10.48 1.99 9.19
N GLY A 390 9.37 1.29 9.39
CA GLY A 390 9.16 -0.07 8.90
C GLY A 390 8.73 -0.10 7.43
N ALA A 391 8.00 0.92 6.97
CA ALA A 391 7.67 1.08 5.56
C ALA A 391 7.55 2.55 5.16
N VAL A 392 7.49 2.79 3.85
CA VAL A 392 7.22 4.11 3.28
C VAL A 392 5.90 4.10 2.51
N MET A 393 5.10 5.14 2.72
CA MET A 393 3.85 5.35 2.00
C MET A 393 4.06 6.36 0.87
N MET A 394 3.66 5.97 -0.32
CA MET A 394 3.94 6.68 -1.57
C MET A 394 2.64 7.09 -2.26
N GLY A 395 2.45 8.40 -2.43
CA GLY A 395 1.38 8.98 -3.25
C GLY A 395 1.88 9.32 -4.65
N GLY A 396 2.45 10.52 -4.82
CA GLY A 396 2.86 11.07 -6.12
C GLY A 396 3.90 10.22 -6.90
N LEU A 397 4.67 9.38 -6.21
CA LEU A 397 5.60 8.45 -6.86
C LEU A 397 4.87 7.33 -7.62
N LEU A 398 3.70 6.91 -7.12
CA LEU A 398 2.85 5.87 -7.73
C LEU A 398 1.70 6.48 -8.57
N ALA A 399 1.33 7.74 -8.34
CA ALA A 399 0.40 8.46 -9.21
C ALA A 399 0.93 8.53 -10.66
N GLY A 400 0.04 8.46 -11.65
CA GLY A 400 0.43 8.44 -13.06
C GLY A 400 0.90 7.07 -13.57
N THR A 401 0.89 6.04 -12.73
CA THR A 401 1.13 4.66 -13.20
C THR A 401 -0.12 4.08 -13.85
N THR A 402 0.04 2.97 -14.58
CA THR A 402 -1.07 2.33 -15.28
C THR A 402 -2.16 1.85 -14.30
N GLU A 403 -1.74 1.28 -13.17
CA GLU A 403 -2.61 0.73 -12.12
C GLU A 403 -3.24 1.78 -11.20
N ALA A 404 -2.71 3.01 -11.19
CA ALA A 404 -3.35 4.12 -10.48
C ALA A 404 -4.69 4.48 -11.16
N PRO A 405 -5.74 4.81 -10.39
CA PRO A 405 -7.05 5.12 -10.95
C PRO A 405 -7.03 6.42 -11.78
N GLY A 406 -8.06 6.56 -12.63
CA GLY A 406 -8.25 7.70 -13.52
C GLY A 406 -7.68 7.50 -14.92
N GLU A 407 -8.14 8.35 -15.84
CA GLU A 407 -7.79 8.31 -17.25
C GLU A 407 -6.56 9.15 -17.55
N TYR A 408 -5.79 8.72 -18.55
CA TYR A 408 -4.71 9.52 -19.09
C TYR A 408 -5.24 10.64 -19.98
N PHE A 409 -4.62 11.81 -19.89
CA PHE A 409 -4.83 12.92 -20.83
C PHE A 409 -3.50 13.55 -21.23
N TYR A 410 -3.53 14.44 -22.21
CA TYR A 410 -2.35 15.18 -22.66
C TYR A 410 -2.39 16.61 -22.13
N HIS A 411 -1.31 17.04 -21.50
CA HIS A 411 -1.09 18.40 -21.03
C HIS A 411 0.33 18.82 -21.45
N GLU A 412 0.46 19.94 -22.18
CA GLU A 412 1.75 20.43 -22.71
C GLU A 412 2.55 19.36 -23.48
N GLY A 413 1.86 18.53 -24.28
CA GLY A 413 2.49 17.47 -25.07
C GLY A 413 3.01 16.27 -24.25
N LYS A 414 2.76 16.24 -22.93
CA LYS A 414 3.08 15.12 -22.05
C LYS A 414 1.82 14.34 -21.72
N ARG A 415 1.94 13.01 -21.67
CA ARG A 415 0.89 12.12 -21.17
C ARG A 415 0.94 12.13 -19.64
N VAL A 416 -0.19 12.47 -19.01
CA VAL A 416 -0.32 12.70 -17.56
C VAL A 416 -1.60 12.05 -17.02
N LYS A 417 -1.68 11.88 -15.70
CA LYS A 417 -2.92 11.61 -14.95
C LYS A 417 -3.15 12.69 -13.90
N ALA A 418 -4.41 12.92 -13.55
CA ALA A 418 -4.76 13.81 -12.45
C ALA A 418 -4.24 13.25 -11.11
N TYR A 419 -3.80 14.14 -10.23
CA TYR A 419 -3.31 13.81 -8.89
C TYR A 419 -3.73 14.90 -7.92
N ARG A 420 -4.45 14.52 -6.85
CA ARG A 420 -5.05 15.50 -5.93
C ARG A 420 -5.05 15.04 -4.49
N GLY A 421 -5.01 16.01 -3.59
CA GLY A 421 -5.07 15.76 -2.15
C GLY A 421 -6.49 15.58 -1.65
N MET A 422 -6.65 14.73 -0.64
CA MET A 422 -7.95 14.55 0.02
C MET A 422 -8.42 15.83 0.75
N GLY A 423 -7.53 16.79 0.97
CA GLY A 423 -7.87 18.13 1.46
C GLY A 423 -8.11 19.17 0.37
N SER A 424 -8.15 18.79 -0.92
CA SER A 424 -8.44 19.70 -2.03
C SER A 424 -9.94 19.86 -2.23
N ILE A 425 -10.36 21.03 -2.74
CA ILE A 425 -11.79 21.33 -2.96
C ILE A 425 -12.43 20.28 -3.87
N GLU A 426 -11.73 19.89 -4.94
CA GLU A 426 -12.24 18.90 -5.90
C GLU A 426 -12.49 17.52 -5.29
N ALA A 427 -11.62 17.07 -4.37
CA ALA A 427 -11.83 15.81 -3.66
C ALA A 427 -13.05 15.93 -2.71
N MET A 428 -13.23 17.10 -2.09
CA MET A 428 -14.31 17.39 -1.14
C MET A 428 -15.67 17.67 -1.80
N GLU A 429 -15.68 18.00 -3.09
CA GLU A 429 -16.88 18.19 -3.90
C GLU A 429 -17.23 16.97 -4.76
N GLN A 430 -16.38 15.95 -4.79
CA GLN A 430 -16.65 14.71 -5.52
C GLN A 430 -17.99 14.09 -5.07
N GLY A 431 -18.86 13.84 -6.04
CA GLY A 431 -20.20 13.27 -5.82
C GLY A 431 -21.29 14.30 -5.48
N LYS A 432 -20.97 15.60 -5.35
CA LYS A 432 -21.98 16.65 -5.17
C LYS A 432 -22.46 17.15 -6.53
N VAL A 433 -23.78 17.25 -6.70
CA VAL A 433 -24.40 17.88 -7.88
C VAL A 433 -24.01 19.37 -7.86
N ARG A 434 -23.28 19.84 -8.88
CA ARG A 434 -22.99 21.27 -9.03
C ARG A 434 -24.31 22.02 -9.21
N PRO A 435 -24.59 23.10 -8.45
CA PRO A 435 -25.71 23.97 -8.75
C PRO A 435 -25.40 24.69 -10.07
N GLY A 436 -25.88 24.15 -11.19
CA GLY A 436 -25.69 24.77 -12.50
C GLY A 436 -25.69 23.84 -13.71
N SER A 437 -25.50 22.52 -13.56
CA SER A 437 -25.60 21.59 -14.69
C SER A 437 -27.00 20.97 -14.79
N ALA A 438 -28.02 21.83 -14.93
CA ALA A 438 -29.28 21.38 -15.48
C ALA A 438 -29.13 21.44 -17.01
N ALA A 439 -29.08 20.28 -17.64
CA ALA A 439 -29.34 20.14 -19.05
C ALA A 439 -30.66 20.85 -19.37
N THR A 440 -30.68 21.62 -20.46
CA THR A 440 -31.88 22.20 -21.04
C THR A 440 -32.86 21.09 -21.44
N SER A 441 -33.79 20.76 -20.55
CA SER A 441 -35.01 20.03 -20.87
C SER A 441 -36.22 20.78 -20.30
N SER A 442 -36.99 21.34 -21.23
CA SER A 442 -38.41 21.73 -21.16
C SER A 442 -39.04 22.00 -19.79
N LYS A 443 -39.43 23.27 -19.59
CA LYS A 443 -40.46 23.71 -18.64
C LYS A 443 -41.71 22.83 -18.74
N LEU A 444 -42.28 22.43 -17.59
CA LEU A 444 -43.73 22.43 -17.32
C LEU A 444 -44.01 22.23 -15.82
N ASN A 445 -44.76 23.20 -15.26
CA ASN A 445 -45.70 23.19 -14.13
C ASN A 445 -45.29 22.80 -12.69
N GLY A 446 -45.46 23.78 -11.78
CA GLY A 446 -46.47 23.68 -10.71
C GLY A 446 -46.07 23.14 -9.32
N ALA A 447 -45.64 24.05 -8.44
CA ALA A 447 -45.81 24.10 -6.98
C ALA A 447 -45.86 22.80 -6.13
N SER A 448 -44.86 22.63 -5.24
CA SER A 448 -45.07 22.66 -3.77
C SER A 448 -43.74 22.87 -3.04
N LYS A 449 -43.71 23.78 -2.06
CA LYS A 449 -42.54 24.00 -1.18
C LYS A 449 -42.64 23.03 0.00
N SER A 450 -41.96 21.89 -0.08
CA SER A 450 -41.61 21.10 1.10
C SER A 450 -40.18 21.44 1.53
N LYS A 451 -40.02 21.92 2.77
CA LYS A 451 -38.72 22.01 3.45
C LYS A 451 -38.24 20.58 3.73
N ALA A 452 -37.55 19.97 2.78
CA ALA A 452 -36.74 18.80 3.06
C ALA A 452 -35.45 19.27 3.73
N ALA A 453 -35.20 18.81 4.96
CA ALA A 453 -33.90 18.92 5.60
C ALA A 453 -32.85 18.31 4.65
N SER A 454 -31.90 19.12 4.20
CA SER A 454 -30.84 18.68 3.30
C SER A 454 -29.85 17.81 4.08
N ASN A 455 -30.16 16.52 4.21
CA ASN A 455 -29.16 15.49 4.53
C ASN A 455 -28.22 15.36 3.31
N VAL A 456 -27.37 16.36 3.11
CA VAL A 456 -26.24 16.24 2.17
C VAL A 456 -25.24 15.34 2.88
N HIS A 457 -25.21 14.06 2.51
CA HIS A 457 -24.16 13.15 2.96
C HIS A 457 -22.81 13.77 2.57
N GLU A 458 -22.03 14.20 3.56
CA GLU A 458 -20.70 14.73 3.31
C GLU A 458 -19.76 13.57 2.97
N ASN A 459 -18.89 13.79 1.98
CA ASN A 459 -17.93 12.79 1.56
C ASN A 459 -16.74 12.72 2.54
N ALA A 460 -16.01 11.60 2.51
CA ALA A 460 -14.89 11.31 3.40
C ALA A 460 -13.84 12.43 3.47
N ALA A 461 -13.48 12.98 2.31
CA ALA A 461 -12.57 14.11 2.20
C ALA A 461 -13.05 15.31 3.03
N THR A 462 -14.34 15.66 2.94
CA THR A 462 -14.93 16.75 3.74
C THR A 462 -14.87 16.43 5.23
N SER A 463 -15.31 15.24 5.65
CA SER A 463 -15.36 14.85 7.08
C SER A 463 -13.99 14.77 7.75
N ARG A 464 -12.93 14.51 6.97
CA ARG A 464 -11.54 14.48 7.45
C ARG A 464 -10.99 15.87 7.77
N TYR A 465 -11.31 16.89 6.98
CA TYR A 465 -10.68 18.21 7.07
C TYR A 465 -11.56 19.30 7.70
N PHE A 466 -12.87 19.07 7.83
CA PHE A 466 -13.81 20.06 8.36
C PHE A 466 -14.68 19.56 9.51
N SER A 467 -15.13 20.50 10.34
CA SER A 467 -16.22 20.24 11.28
C SER A 467 -17.55 20.31 10.56
N GLU A 468 -18.50 19.44 10.96
CA GLU A 468 -19.84 19.29 10.37
C GLU A 468 -20.67 20.60 10.36
N SER A 469 -20.25 21.62 11.11
CA SER A 469 -20.92 22.92 11.24
C SER A 469 -20.23 24.09 10.53
N SER A 470 -19.11 23.90 9.81
CA SER A 470 -18.37 25.01 9.19
C SER A 470 -19.01 25.45 7.87
N ALA A 471 -19.52 26.68 7.81
CA ALA A 471 -20.07 27.28 6.59
C ALA A 471 -19.01 27.54 5.49
N VAL A 472 -17.74 27.70 5.88
CA VAL A 472 -16.62 27.99 4.98
C VAL A 472 -15.63 26.83 5.00
N LYS A 473 -15.26 26.34 3.81
CA LYS A 473 -14.29 25.27 3.62
C LYS A 473 -12.91 25.85 3.32
N VAL A 474 -11.92 25.51 4.13
CA VAL A 474 -10.50 25.89 3.98
C VAL A 474 -9.70 24.71 3.45
N ALA A 475 -9.27 24.76 2.19
CA ALA A 475 -8.50 23.69 1.58
C ALA A 475 -7.15 23.48 2.26
N GLN A 476 -6.75 22.21 2.42
CA GLN A 476 -5.44 21.81 2.96
C GLN A 476 -4.62 20.98 1.96
N GLY A 477 -5.13 20.83 0.73
CA GLY A 477 -4.42 20.21 -0.38
C GLY A 477 -4.77 20.86 -1.70
N VAL A 478 -3.99 20.54 -2.73
CA VAL A 478 -4.21 21.02 -4.10
C VAL A 478 -4.53 19.88 -5.05
N SER A 479 -4.98 20.23 -6.25
CA SER A 479 -5.13 19.34 -7.40
C SER A 479 -4.14 19.72 -8.48
N GLY A 480 -3.60 18.74 -9.18
CA GLY A 480 -2.70 18.91 -10.31
C GLY A 480 -2.63 17.64 -11.16
N ASP A 481 -1.56 17.49 -11.92
CA ASP A 481 -1.31 16.30 -12.73
C ASP A 481 0.13 15.81 -12.59
N VAL A 482 0.32 14.53 -12.92
CA VAL A 482 1.60 13.85 -12.82
C VAL A 482 1.85 13.06 -14.10
N GLN A 483 3.07 13.14 -14.62
CA GLN A 483 3.50 12.42 -15.82
C GLN A 483 3.35 10.90 -15.69
N ASP A 484 3.01 10.27 -16.81
CA ASP A 484 2.96 8.81 -16.96
C ASP A 484 4.29 8.17 -16.55
N LYS A 485 4.21 7.11 -15.75
CA LYS A 485 5.36 6.31 -15.29
C LYS A 485 5.32 4.87 -15.77
N GLY A 486 4.33 4.50 -16.58
CA GLY A 486 4.09 3.12 -16.98
C GLY A 486 3.57 2.25 -15.83
N SER A 487 3.73 0.94 -15.95
CA SER A 487 3.19 -0.03 -14.99
C SER A 487 4.07 -0.20 -13.75
N ILE A 488 3.42 -0.34 -12.61
CA ILE A 488 4.10 -0.64 -11.35
C ILE A 488 4.80 -2.00 -11.34
N GLN A 489 4.40 -2.90 -12.24
CA GLN A 489 5.02 -4.22 -12.46
C GLN A 489 6.50 -4.11 -12.86
N LYS A 490 6.92 -2.96 -13.40
CA LYS A 490 8.34 -2.67 -13.66
C LYS A 490 8.92 -1.69 -12.63
N PHE A 491 8.11 -0.73 -12.21
CA PHE A 491 8.57 0.36 -11.36
C PHE A 491 8.86 -0.06 -9.91
N LEU A 492 8.03 -0.91 -9.28
CA LEU A 492 8.33 -1.41 -7.92
C LEU A 492 9.58 -2.31 -7.90
N PRO A 493 9.77 -3.26 -8.84
CA PRO A 493 11.03 -3.99 -8.91
C PRO A 493 12.26 -3.09 -9.05
N TYR A 494 12.18 -1.99 -9.81
CA TYR A 494 13.24 -0.99 -9.86
C TYR A 494 13.51 -0.36 -8.47
N LEU A 495 12.46 0.05 -7.74
CA LEU A 495 12.62 0.61 -6.39
C LEU A 495 13.21 -0.43 -5.42
N HIS A 496 12.78 -1.68 -5.52
CA HIS A 496 13.27 -2.78 -4.69
C HIS A 496 14.76 -3.04 -4.95
N THR A 497 15.16 -3.20 -6.21
CA THR A 497 16.57 -3.40 -6.59
C THR A 497 17.43 -2.19 -6.19
N GLY A 498 16.92 -0.96 -6.38
CA GLY A 498 17.62 0.24 -5.93
C GLY A 498 17.82 0.28 -4.41
N LEU A 499 16.81 -0.17 -3.64
CA LEU A 499 16.92 -0.30 -2.20
C LEU A 499 17.97 -1.35 -1.81
N GLN A 500 18.00 -2.50 -2.48
CA GLN A 500 19.00 -3.55 -2.25
C GLN A 500 20.42 -3.04 -2.50
N HIS A 501 20.66 -2.33 -3.61
CA HIS A 501 21.96 -1.70 -3.86
C HIS A 501 22.33 -0.65 -2.81
N SER A 502 21.37 0.16 -2.38
CA SER A 502 21.64 1.16 -1.34
C SER A 502 22.07 0.53 -0.01
N LEU A 503 21.42 -0.58 0.37
CA LEU A 503 21.76 -1.36 1.56
C LEU A 503 23.12 -2.06 1.42
N GLN A 504 23.45 -2.54 0.22
CA GLN A 504 24.76 -3.09 -0.10
C GLN A 504 25.85 -2.03 0.10
N ASP A 505 25.69 -0.82 -0.46
CA ASP A 505 26.67 0.26 -0.33
C ASP A 505 26.88 0.70 1.14
N ILE A 506 25.82 0.66 1.95
CA ILE A 506 25.89 0.90 3.41
C ILE A 506 26.57 -0.28 4.14
N GLY A 507 26.62 -1.47 3.54
CA GLY A 507 27.20 -2.66 4.13
C GLY A 507 26.24 -3.39 5.08
N THR A 508 24.93 -3.28 4.86
CA THR A 508 23.89 -3.90 5.71
C THR A 508 23.04 -4.87 4.90
N PRO A 509 23.05 -6.19 5.18
CA PRO A 509 22.36 -7.17 4.34
C PRO A 509 20.86 -7.28 4.59
N SER A 510 20.29 -6.47 5.48
CA SER A 510 18.84 -6.36 5.65
C SER A 510 18.39 -5.01 6.21
N VAL A 511 17.10 -4.68 6.06
CA VAL A 511 16.50 -3.49 6.70
C VAL A 511 16.61 -3.55 8.22
N GLN A 512 16.46 -4.73 8.81
CA GLN A 512 16.65 -4.94 10.24
C GLN A 512 18.09 -4.58 10.67
N LEU A 513 19.10 -5.10 9.96
CA LEU A 513 20.50 -4.85 10.26
C LEU A 513 20.91 -3.41 9.99
N LEU A 514 20.29 -2.73 9.01
CA LEU A 514 20.40 -1.29 8.83
C LEU A 514 19.97 -0.55 10.09
N GLN A 515 18.77 -0.83 10.60
CA GLN A 515 18.25 -0.16 11.80
C GLN A 515 19.03 -0.50 13.06
N GLU A 516 19.49 -1.75 13.22
CA GLU A 516 20.39 -2.15 14.30
C GLU A 516 21.73 -1.42 14.21
N GLY A 517 22.32 -1.33 13.02
CA GLY A 517 23.57 -0.60 12.79
C GLY A 517 23.44 0.90 13.04
N VAL A 518 22.27 1.48 12.76
CA VAL A 518 21.97 2.88 13.13
C VAL A 518 21.90 3.05 14.66
N ARG A 519 21.21 2.14 15.37
CA ARG A 519 21.11 2.18 16.85
C ARG A 519 22.46 1.95 17.54
N ASN A 520 23.29 1.08 16.97
CA ASN A 520 24.63 0.77 17.48
C ASN A 520 25.69 1.76 16.96
N GLU A 521 25.27 2.82 16.28
CA GLU A 521 26.12 3.89 15.75
C GLU A 521 27.22 3.40 14.77
N THR A 522 27.06 2.21 14.19
CA THR A 522 27.97 1.65 13.19
C THR A 522 27.68 2.20 11.80
N VAL A 523 26.41 2.48 11.50
CA VAL A 523 25.98 3.24 10.32
C VAL A 523 26.12 4.73 10.64
N ARG A 524 26.78 5.46 9.75
CA ARG A 524 27.16 6.87 9.94
C ARG A 524 26.45 7.75 8.92
N PHE A 525 26.32 9.03 9.24
CA PHE A 525 25.59 10.01 8.45
C PHE A 525 26.40 11.28 8.25
N GLU A 526 26.00 12.09 7.28
CA GLU A 526 26.62 13.39 7.02
C GLU A 526 25.58 14.43 6.66
N CYS A 527 25.72 15.66 7.15
CA CYS A 527 24.82 16.75 6.78
C CYS A 527 25.11 17.25 5.36
N ARG A 528 24.07 17.67 4.64
CA ARG A 528 24.20 18.30 3.32
C ARG A 528 23.82 19.78 3.40
N THR A 529 24.83 20.63 3.23
CA THR A 529 24.59 22.05 2.95
C THR A 529 23.87 22.22 1.62
N ALA A 530 23.27 23.39 1.36
CA ALA A 530 22.63 23.68 0.08
C ALA A 530 23.58 23.43 -1.12
N SER A 531 24.87 23.76 -0.97
CA SER A 531 25.90 23.49 -1.99
C SER A 531 26.11 21.99 -2.20
N ALA A 532 26.22 21.20 -1.12
CA ALA A 532 26.34 19.73 -1.23
C ALA A 532 25.05 19.07 -1.80
N GLN A 533 23.89 19.72 -1.62
CA GLN A 533 22.66 19.27 -2.25
C GLN A 533 22.69 19.43 -3.77
N LEU A 534 23.16 20.60 -4.24
CA LEU A 534 23.36 20.88 -5.66
C LEU A 534 24.43 19.97 -6.29
N GLU A 535 25.57 19.77 -5.60
CA GLU A 535 26.65 18.89 -6.04
C GLU A 535 26.20 17.42 -6.16
N GLY A 536 25.41 16.91 -5.21
CA GLY A 536 24.90 15.55 -5.32
C GLY A 536 23.79 15.36 -6.37
N GLY A 537 23.33 16.43 -7.01
CA GLY A 537 22.36 16.39 -8.12
C GLY A 537 23.04 16.32 -9.49
N VAL A 538 22.25 16.40 -10.57
CA VAL A 538 22.83 16.59 -11.92
C VAL A 538 23.21 18.06 -12.06
N HIS A 539 24.48 18.35 -12.33
CA HIS A 539 24.99 19.70 -12.53
C HIS A 539 26.06 19.76 -13.64
N GLY A 540 26.33 20.96 -14.16
CA GLY A 540 27.39 21.18 -15.16
C GLY A 540 27.08 20.70 -16.59
N LEU A 541 25.81 20.48 -16.94
CA LEU A 541 25.38 20.01 -18.26
C LEU A 541 24.43 21.02 -18.94
N ASN A 542 24.47 21.10 -20.27
CA ASN A 542 23.54 21.91 -21.06
C ASN A 542 22.12 21.31 -21.12
N SER A 543 22.02 19.98 -21.21
CA SER A 543 20.76 19.23 -21.13
C SER A 543 21.04 17.78 -20.72
N TYR A 544 20.05 17.09 -20.18
CA TYR A 544 20.15 15.67 -19.82
C TYR A 544 18.80 14.97 -19.92
N THR A 545 18.83 13.65 -20.14
CA THR A 545 17.64 12.79 -20.13
C THR A 545 17.69 11.90 -18.90
N LYS A 546 16.71 12.05 -18.00
CA LYS A 546 16.62 11.25 -16.78
C LYS A 546 15.89 9.93 -17.05
N ARG A 547 16.61 8.91 -17.53
CA ARG A 547 16.08 7.55 -17.68
C ARG A 547 16.51 6.68 -16.50
N LEU A 548 15.61 6.48 -15.53
CA LEU A 548 15.93 5.81 -14.27
C LEU A 548 15.83 4.28 -14.32
N PHE A 549 14.98 3.74 -15.18
CA PHE A 549 14.75 2.31 -15.33
C PHE A 549 14.36 1.98 -16.78
N ALA A 550 14.48 0.71 -17.17
CA ALA A 550 14.17 0.20 -18.50
C ALA A 550 13.38 -1.11 -18.42
#